data_AF-A0A3Q0G150-F1
#
_entry.id   AF-A0A3Q0G150-F1
#
_cell.length_a   1.000
_cell.length_b   1.000
_cell.length_c   1.000
_cell.angle_alpha   90.00
_cell.angle_beta   90.00
_cell.angle_gamma   90.00
#
_symmetry.space_group_name_H-M   'P 1'
#
loop_
_entity.id
_entity.type
_entity.pdbx_description
1 polymer ?
#
loop_
_entity_poly.entity_id
_entity_poly.type
_entity_poly.pdbx_seq_one_letter_code
_entity_poly.pdbx_strand_id
1 'polypeptide(L)'
;MPSAAGKGQERGRDSMEPPPADDHAKERYGVSSMIQSQEKPERVLVKIKDLTTEKADEVIWVRGRIHTSRAKGKQCFLVLRQQQFNVQALVAVGDHASKQMVKFAANINKESIVDVEGIVRKVHQKIGGCTQQDVELHIQRIYVISLAEPRLPLQLDDAVRPEVEGEEDGRATVNQDTRLDNRVIDLRTSTSQAVFRLQSGICQLFRETLIHKGFVEIQTPKIISAASEGGANVFTVSYFKSSAYLAQSPQLYKQMCICADFEKVFCIGPVFRAEDSNTHRHLTEFVGLDIEMSFNYHYHEVVDEIADTLVQIFKGLQERFQTEIQTVNKQFPCEPFKFLEPTLRLEYREAVAMLKEAGVEMGDEEDLSTPNEKLLGRLVKEKYDTDFYILDKYPLAVRPFYTMPDPVNPC
;
A
#
# COMPACT_ATOMS: atom_id res chain seq x y z
N MET A 1 -8.15 -4.65 65.23
CA MET A 1 -9.47 -4.59 64.54
C MET A 1 -9.24 -4.90 63.07
N PRO A 2 -9.85 -5.98 62.53
CA PRO A 2 -9.71 -6.34 61.12
C PRO A 2 -10.76 -5.63 60.26
N SER A 3 -10.42 -5.28 59.03
CA SER A 3 -11.37 -4.82 58.01
C SER A 3 -11.17 -5.60 56.72
N ALA A 4 -12.12 -6.53 56.53
CA ALA A 4 -12.66 -7.10 55.30
C ALA A 4 -11.74 -7.32 54.08
N ALA A 5 -11.25 -8.55 53.95
CA ALA A 5 -10.91 -9.15 52.66
C ALA A 5 -12.20 -9.52 51.91
N GLY A 6 -12.50 -8.79 50.83
CA GLY A 6 -13.58 -9.10 49.91
C GLY A 6 -13.17 -10.20 48.93
N LYS A 7 -13.84 -11.35 49.02
CA LYS A 7 -13.78 -12.44 48.03
C LYS A 7 -14.35 -11.95 46.70
N GLY A 8 -13.48 -11.65 45.73
CA GLY A 8 -13.85 -11.48 44.34
C GLY A 8 -14.06 -12.84 43.68
N GLN A 9 -15.32 -13.16 43.38
CA GLN A 9 -15.76 -14.32 42.62
C GLN A 9 -15.16 -14.32 41.20
N GLU A 10 -14.38 -15.34 40.85
CA GLU A 10 -14.24 -15.80 39.46
C GLU A 10 -15.64 -16.16 38.95
N ARG A 11 -16.17 -15.36 38.03
CA ARG A 11 -17.41 -15.65 37.29
C ARG A 11 -17.09 -15.65 35.80
N GLY A 12 -17.29 -16.80 35.16
CA GLY A 12 -17.79 -16.87 33.79
C GLY A 12 -16.77 -17.07 32.68
N ARG A 13 -15.94 -18.10 32.75
CA ARG A 13 -15.61 -18.91 31.57
C ARG A 13 -16.39 -20.22 31.71
N ASP A 14 -16.95 -20.70 30.61
CA ASP A 14 -17.94 -21.79 30.49
C ASP A 14 -19.40 -21.44 30.79
N SER A 15 -20.11 -21.01 29.74
CA SER A 15 -21.51 -21.39 29.52
C SER A 15 -21.92 -21.18 28.05
N MET A 16 -21.35 -21.97 27.14
CA MET A 16 -22.13 -22.39 25.98
C MET A 16 -22.99 -23.57 26.46
N GLU A 17 -24.31 -23.39 26.52
CA GLU A 17 -25.26 -24.45 26.82
C GLU A 17 -24.96 -25.70 25.97
N PRO A 18 -25.11 -26.93 26.53
CA PRO A 18 -25.00 -28.14 25.73
C PRO A 18 -26.05 -28.09 24.60
N PRO A 19 -25.69 -28.47 23.37
CA PRO A 19 -26.60 -28.35 22.24
C PRO A 19 -27.81 -29.28 22.41
N PRO A 20 -28.99 -28.91 21.84
CA PRO A 20 -30.11 -29.83 21.69
C PRO A 20 -29.63 -31.11 20.99
N ALA A 21 -30.16 -32.26 21.41
CA ALA A 21 -29.68 -33.60 21.08
C ALA A 21 -29.75 -34.02 19.60
N ASP A 22 -29.98 -33.12 18.64
CA ASP A 22 -30.17 -33.46 17.22
C ASP A 22 -29.67 -32.36 16.27
N ASP A 23 -28.36 -32.06 16.32
CA ASP A 23 -27.69 -31.22 15.33
C ASP A 23 -26.97 -32.09 14.28
N HIS A 24 -27.64 -32.34 13.15
CA HIS A 24 -27.12 -33.18 12.06
C HIS A 24 -25.91 -32.58 11.33
N ALA A 25 -25.58 -31.30 11.57
CA ALA A 25 -24.47 -30.61 10.92
C ALA A 25 -23.27 -30.37 11.86
N LYS A 26 -23.25 -30.97 13.06
CA LYS A 26 -22.23 -30.72 14.09
C LYS A 26 -20.79 -30.84 13.60
N GLU A 27 -20.49 -31.83 12.76
CA GLU A 27 -19.14 -32.05 12.21
C GLU A 27 -18.78 -31.07 11.08
N ARG A 28 -19.72 -30.24 10.61
CA ARG A 28 -19.54 -29.34 9.45
C ARG A 28 -19.17 -27.92 9.86
N TYR A 29 -19.14 -27.61 11.15
CA TYR A 29 -18.76 -26.29 11.62
C TYR A 29 -18.09 -26.34 12.98
N GLY A 30 -17.37 -25.27 13.32
CA GLY A 30 -16.78 -25.12 14.65
C GLY A 30 -15.51 -24.30 14.63
N VAL A 31 -14.84 -24.26 15.79
CA VAL A 31 -13.50 -23.69 15.91
C VAL A 31 -12.52 -24.84 15.76
N SER A 32 -11.67 -24.80 14.72
CA SER A 32 -10.66 -25.84 14.54
C SER A 32 -9.55 -25.71 15.58
N SER A 33 -8.86 -26.81 15.85
CA SER A 33 -7.64 -26.77 16.66
C SER A 33 -6.59 -25.83 16.05
N MET A 34 -5.74 -25.27 16.92
CA MET A 34 -4.65 -24.41 16.47
C MET A 34 -3.73 -25.16 15.50
N ILE A 35 -3.51 -24.58 14.32
CA ILE A 35 -2.63 -25.13 13.30
C ILE A 35 -1.18 -25.03 13.79
N GLN A 36 -0.57 -26.16 14.11
CA GLN A 36 0.84 -26.32 14.49
C GLN A 36 1.53 -27.35 13.57
N SER A 37 1.07 -27.45 12.32
CA SER A 37 1.59 -28.38 11.31
C SER A 37 1.44 -29.87 11.67
N GLN A 38 0.36 -30.23 12.38
CA GLN A 38 0.10 -31.62 12.79
C GLN A 38 -0.40 -32.50 11.65
N GLU A 39 -0.96 -31.91 10.59
CA GLU A 39 -1.53 -32.61 9.44
C GLU A 39 -1.13 -31.93 8.12
N LYS A 40 -1.18 -32.71 7.03
CA LYS A 40 -0.96 -32.26 5.65
C LYS A 40 -2.16 -32.69 4.79
N PRO A 41 -3.32 -32.04 4.93
CA PRO A 41 -4.51 -32.42 4.17
C PRO A 41 -4.26 -32.21 2.67
N GLU A 42 -4.72 -33.14 1.83
CA GLU A 42 -4.71 -33.00 0.36
C GLU A 42 -5.78 -32.02 -0.16
N ARG A 43 -6.05 -30.96 0.61
CA ARG A 43 -7.07 -29.95 0.34
C ARG A 43 -6.48 -28.80 -0.46
N VAL A 44 -7.09 -28.47 -1.59
CA VAL A 44 -6.73 -27.30 -2.41
C VAL A 44 -7.55 -26.09 -1.99
N LEU A 45 -6.89 -25.05 -1.49
CA LEU A 45 -7.53 -23.77 -1.16
C LEU A 45 -7.51 -22.84 -2.38
N VAL A 46 -8.67 -22.61 -2.97
CA VAL A 46 -8.86 -21.70 -4.10
C VAL A 46 -8.84 -20.25 -3.61
N LYS A 47 -8.21 -19.35 -4.38
CA LYS A 47 -8.19 -17.91 -4.05
C LYS A 47 -9.53 -17.28 -4.42
N ILE A 48 -9.97 -16.29 -3.64
CA ILE A 48 -11.26 -15.61 -3.86
C ILE A 48 -11.29 -14.92 -5.23
N LYS A 49 -10.17 -14.38 -5.71
CA LYS A 49 -10.09 -13.75 -7.03
C LYS A 49 -10.34 -14.71 -8.19
N ASP A 50 -10.17 -16.01 -7.98
CA ASP A 50 -10.31 -17.05 -9.00
C ASP A 50 -11.74 -17.66 -8.97
N LEU A 51 -12.64 -17.14 -8.12
CA LEU A 51 -14.04 -17.57 -8.03
C LEU A 51 -14.88 -16.87 -9.10
N THR A 52 -14.75 -17.34 -10.33
CA THR A 52 -15.48 -16.84 -11.49
C THR A 52 -16.59 -17.82 -11.92
N THR A 53 -17.33 -17.46 -12.96
CA THR A 53 -18.39 -18.30 -13.55
C THR A 53 -17.87 -19.61 -14.15
N GLU A 54 -16.56 -19.72 -14.40
CA GLU A 54 -15.91 -20.96 -14.87
C GLU A 54 -15.91 -22.05 -13.80
N LYS A 55 -15.90 -21.66 -12.52
CA LYS A 55 -15.95 -22.58 -11.38
C LYS A 55 -17.37 -22.91 -10.92
N ALA A 56 -18.39 -22.52 -11.68
CA ALA A 56 -19.76 -22.75 -11.29
C ALA A 56 -20.05 -24.25 -11.09
N ASP A 57 -20.82 -24.54 -10.04
CA ASP A 57 -21.23 -25.87 -9.60
C ASP A 57 -20.09 -26.78 -9.09
N GLU A 58 -18.86 -26.27 -9.00
CA GLU A 58 -17.74 -26.96 -8.32
C GLU A 58 -17.84 -26.84 -6.79
N VAL A 59 -17.53 -27.93 -6.09
CA VAL A 59 -17.26 -27.91 -4.64
C VAL A 59 -15.81 -27.51 -4.42
N ILE A 60 -15.58 -26.44 -3.68
CA ILE A 60 -14.25 -25.89 -3.46
C ILE A 60 -14.01 -25.55 -1.99
N TRP A 61 -12.73 -25.46 -1.63
CA TRP A 61 -12.31 -24.89 -0.35
C TRP A 61 -11.72 -23.50 -0.54
N VAL A 62 -12.07 -22.60 0.37
CA VAL A 62 -11.59 -21.21 0.39
C VAL A 62 -11.15 -20.86 1.81
N ARG A 63 -10.00 -20.19 1.94
CA ARG A 63 -9.57 -19.55 3.19
C ARG A 63 -9.68 -18.03 3.06
N GLY A 64 -10.51 -17.43 3.92
CA GLY A 64 -10.79 -15.99 3.89
C GLY A 64 -11.08 -15.43 5.28
N ARG A 65 -11.21 -14.11 5.37
CA ARG A 65 -11.67 -13.39 6.56
C ARG A 65 -13.17 -13.16 6.47
N ILE A 66 -13.86 -13.24 7.60
CA ILE A 66 -15.24 -12.74 7.71
C ILE A 66 -15.19 -11.22 7.72
N HIS A 67 -15.58 -10.58 6.61
CA HIS A 67 -15.67 -9.13 6.53
C HIS A 67 -16.94 -8.63 7.23
N THR A 68 -18.09 -9.20 6.84
CA THR A 68 -19.39 -8.97 7.48
C THR A 68 -20.19 -10.26 7.53
N SER A 69 -21.11 -10.35 8.49
CA SER A 69 -22.08 -11.43 8.62
C SER A 69 -23.47 -10.84 8.90
N ARG A 70 -24.50 -11.36 8.23
CA ARG A 70 -25.88 -10.92 8.38
C ARG A 70 -26.80 -12.14 8.38
N ALA A 71 -27.43 -12.40 9.52
CA ALA A 71 -28.45 -13.44 9.63
C ALA A 71 -29.86 -12.89 9.34
N LYS A 72 -30.67 -13.70 8.64
CA LYS A 72 -32.09 -13.44 8.40
C LYS A 72 -32.86 -14.76 8.44
N GLY A 73 -33.50 -15.06 9.56
CA GLY A 73 -34.31 -16.26 9.74
C GLY A 73 -33.49 -17.56 9.57
N LYS A 74 -33.74 -18.30 8.50
CA LYS A 74 -33.08 -19.59 8.18
C LYS A 74 -31.80 -19.44 7.35
N GLN A 75 -31.33 -18.22 7.13
CA GLN A 75 -30.17 -17.91 6.28
C GLN A 75 -29.19 -17.00 7.01
N CYS A 76 -27.89 -17.19 6.75
CA CYS A 76 -26.82 -16.28 7.12
C CYS A 76 -25.97 -15.98 5.89
N PHE A 77 -25.89 -14.70 5.53
CA PHE A 77 -25.03 -14.19 4.48
C PHE A 77 -23.74 -13.72 5.10
N LEU A 78 -22.60 -14.13 4.54
CA LEU A 78 -21.27 -13.69 4.93
C LEU A 78 -20.59 -13.04 3.73
N VAL A 79 -19.75 -12.05 3.97
CA VAL A 79 -18.80 -11.59 2.96
C VAL A 79 -17.43 -12.15 3.33
N LEU A 80 -16.92 -13.07 2.52
CA LEU A 80 -15.57 -13.61 2.67
C LEU A 80 -14.60 -12.71 1.93
N ARG A 81 -13.55 -12.25 2.61
CA ARG A 81 -12.54 -11.35 2.06
C ARG A 81 -11.16 -12.01 2.09
N GLN A 82 -10.42 -11.86 1.01
CA GLN A 82 -9.02 -12.28 0.88
C GLN A 82 -8.26 -11.16 0.18
N GLN A 83 -7.43 -10.45 0.95
CA GLN A 83 -6.75 -9.23 0.49
C GLN A 83 -7.78 -8.16 0.06
N GLN A 84 -7.68 -7.64 -1.17
CA GLN A 84 -8.62 -6.67 -1.74
C GLN A 84 -9.85 -7.31 -2.41
N PHE A 85 -9.90 -8.64 -2.53
CA PHE A 85 -11.00 -9.36 -3.16
C PHE A 85 -11.97 -9.90 -2.11
N ASN A 86 -13.25 -9.93 -2.45
CA ASN A 86 -14.31 -10.50 -1.63
C ASN A 86 -15.41 -11.16 -2.48
N VAL A 87 -16.13 -12.10 -1.84
CA VAL A 87 -17.24 -12.86 -2.41
C VAL A 87 -18.34 -13.02 -1.36
N GLN A 88 -19.59 -13.04 -1.80
CA GLN A 88 -20.72 -13.39 -0.92
C GLN A 88 -20.75 -14.90 -0.71
N ALA A 89 -20.99 -15.30 0.53
CA ALA A 89 -21.23 -16.69 0.90
C ALA A 89 -22.56 -16.81 1.67
N LEU A 90 -23.23 -17.94 1.51
CA LEU A 90 -24.55 -18.20 2.09
C LEU A 90 -24.54 -19.51 2.87
N VAL A 91 -24.95 -19.46 4.13
CA VAL A 91 -25.34 -20.63 4.93
C VAL A 91 -26.87 -20.63 5.05
N ALA A 92 -27.53 -21.66 4.54
CA ALA A 92 -28.99 -21.80 4.61
C ALA A 92 -29.38 -23.14 5.21
N VAL A 93 -30.38 -23.15 6.11
CA VAL A 93 -30.88 -24.40 6.71
C VAL A 93 -31.39 -25.33 5.62
N GLY A 94 -30.89 -26.57 5.61
CA GLY A 94 -31.24 -27.60 4.64
C GLY A 94 -30.39 -28.85 4.83
N ASP A 95 -30.14 -29.58 3.73
CA ASP A 95 -29.42 -30.86 3.75
C ASP A 95 -27.99 -30.75 4.30
N HIS A 96 -27.36 -29.59 4.10
CA HIS A 96 -25.97 -29.37 4.47
C HIS A 96 -25.75 -28.59 5.76
N ALA A 97 -26.74 -27.81 6.23
CA ALA A 97 -26.60 -26.93 7.37
C ALA A 97 -27.83 -26.98 8.28
N SER A 98 -27.58 -27.05 9.59
CA SER A 98 -28.61 -26.98 10.63
C SER A 98 -28.89 -25.54 11.06
N LYS A 99 -29.91 -25.33 11.90
CA LYS A 99 -30.18 -24.01 12.52
C LYS A 99 -29.00 -23.56 13.39
N GLN A 100 -28.33 -24.50 14.04
CA GLN A 100 -27.18 -24.28 14.91
C GLN A 100 -25.96 -23.83 14.10
N MET A 101 -25.72 -24.43 12.93
CA MET A 101 -24.68 -23.98 12.00
C MET A 101 -24.92 -22.55 11.50
N VAL A 102 -26.17 -22.20 11.15
CA VAL A 102 -26.53 -20.81 10.76
C VAL A 102 -26.30 -19.83 11.92
N LYS A 103 -26.69 -20.21 13.15
CA LYS A 103 -26.45 -19.41 14.36
C LYS A 103 -24.94 -19.25 14.64
N PHE A 104 -24.16 -20.32 14.47
CA PHE A 104 -22.71 -20.29 14.62
C PHE A 104 -22.09 -19.31 13.61
N ALA A 105 -22.40 -19.45 12.33
CA ALA A 105 -21.89 -18.59 11.27
C ALA A 105 -22.20 -17.10 11.51
N ALA A 106 -23.39 -16.79 12.00
CA ALA A 106 -23.80 -15.43 12.35
C ALA A 106 -22.99 -14.85 13.52
N ASN A 107 -22.55 -15.68 14.46
CA ASN A 107 -21.82 -15.29 15.66
C ASN A 107 -20.29 -15.31 15.48
N ILE A 108 -19.77 -15.64 14.30
CA ILE A 108 -18.34 -15.51 14.03
C ILE A 108 -17.98 -14.02 14.05
N ASN A 109 -17.04 -13.65 14.93
CA ASN A 109 -16.56 -12.28 15.04
C ASN A 109 -15.98 -11.80 13.69
N LYS A 110 -16.24 -10.53 13.34
CA LYS A 110 -15.61 -9.88 12.18
C LYS A 110 -14.09 -10.06 12.24
N GLU A 111 -13.47 -10.14 11.07
CA GLU A 111 -12.05 -10.37 10.84
C GLU A 111 -11.50 -11.74 11.26
N SER A 112 -12.31 -12.65 11.82
CA SER A 112 -11.91 -14.04 12.03
C SER A 112 -11.55 -14.70 10.70
N ILE A 113 -10.53 -15.55 10.72
CA ILE A 113 -10.12 -16.32 9.53
C ILE A 113 -10.84 -17.65 9.56
N VAL A 114 -11.45 -18.01 8.43
CA VAL A 114 -12.25 -19.23 8.26
C VAL A 114 -11.78 -20.04 7.06
N ASP A 115 -11.86 -21.36 7.20
CA ASP A 115 -11.87 -22.31 6.09
C ASP A 115 -13.31 -22.66 5.77
N VAL A 116 -13.67 -22.51 4.49
CA VAL A 116 -15.02 -22.71 4.00
C VAL A 116 -15.00 -23.72 2.87
N GLU A 117 -15.78 -24.78 2.99
CA GLU A 117 -16.13 -25.68 1.88
C GLU A 117 -17.49 -25.27 1.36
N GLY A 118 -17.64 -25.07 0.06
CA GLY A 118 -18.91 -24.69 -0.53
C GLY A 118 -18.98 -24.91 -2.03
N ILE A 119 -20.20 -24.87 -2.56
CA ILE A 119 -20.47 -24.95 -3.99
C ILE A 119 -20.56 -23.54 -4.56
N VAL A 120 -19.82 -23.25 -5.62
CA VAL A 120 -19.95 -21.98 -6.35
C VAL A 120 -21.26 -22.00 -7.14
N ARG A 121 -22.11 -20.99 -6.98
CA ARG A 121 -23.37 -20.87 -7.74
C ARG A 121 -23.40 -19.55 -8.49
N LYS A 122 -23.84 -19.58 -9.74
CA LYS A 122 -24.10 -18.35 -10.51
C LYS A 122 -25.26 -17.59 -9.88
N VAL A 123 -25.16 -16.27 -9.83
CA VAL A 123 -26.26 -15.42 -9.38
C VAL A 123 -27.04 -14.87 -10.57
N HIS A 124 -28.36 -14.70 -10.39
CA HIS A 124 -29.21 -14.08 -11.42
C HIS A 124 -29.04 -12.55 -11.47
N GLN A 125 -28.67 -11.94 -10.35
CA GLN A 125 -28.42 -10.51 -10.23
C GLN A 125 -27.03 -10.30 -9.64
N LYS A 126 -26.27 -9.37 -10.22
CA LYS A 126 -24.90 -9.07 -9.77
C LYS A 126 -24.87 -8.60 -8.33
N ILE A 127 -23.95 -9.15 -7.54
CA ILE A 127 -23.75 -8.76 -6.15
C ILE A 127 -22.85 -7.52 -6.09
N GLY A 128 -23.44 -6.32 -6.24
CA GLY A 128 -22.69 -5.07 -6.35
C GLY A 128 -21.75 -4.75 -5.17
N GLY A 129 -22.02 -5.30 -3.98
CA GLY A 129 -21.17 -5.14 -2.80
C GLY A 129 -19.92 -6.04 -2.75
N CYS A 130 -19.70 -6.87 -3.78
CA CYS A 130 -18.56 -7.78 -3.87
C CYS A 130 -17.72 -7.55 -5.13
N THR A 131 -16.46 -7.98 -5.10
CA THR A 131 -15.58 -8.03 -6.28
C THR A 131 -15.95 -9.19 -7.19
N GLN A 132 -16.31 -10.35 -6.61
CA GLN A 132 -16.89 -11.46 -7.33
C GLN A 132 -18.40 -11.26 -7.39
N GLN A 133 -18.88 -10.69 -8.49
CA GLN A 133 -20.27 -10.24 -8.62
C GLN A 133 -21.18 -11.28 -9.27
N ASP A 134 -20.61 -12.17 -10.09
CA ASP A 134 -21.36 -13.09 -10.96
C ASP A 134 -21.61 -14.45 -10.30
N VAL A 135 -21.03 -14.69 -9.12
CA VAL A 135 -21.18 -15.93 -8.35
C VAL A 135 -21.30 -15.66 -6.85
N GLU A 136 -21.89 -16.61 -6.12
CA GLU A 136 -21.86 -16.70 -4.66
C GLU A 136 -21.46 -18.10 -4.20
N LEU A 137 -20.98 -18.23 -2.96
CA LEU A 137 -20.54 -19.50 -2.39
C LEU A 137 -21.61 -20.09 -1.45
N HIS A 138 -22.21 -21.22 -1.82
CA HIS A 138 -23.16 -21.94 -0.97
C HIS A 138 -22.40 -22.85 -0.01
N ILE A 139 -22.32 -22.46 1.26
CA ILE A 139 -21.48 -23.08 2.26
C ILE A 139 -22.03 -24.44 2.67
N GLN A 140 -21.15 -25.45 2.64
CA GLN A 140 -21.39 -26.80 3.15
C GLN A 140 -20.66 -27.05 4.46
N ARG A 141 -19.48 -26.44 4.66
CA ARG A 141 -18.71 -26.49 5.92
C ARG A 141 -18.03 -25.16 6.22
N ILE A 142 -17.92 -24.79 7.49
CA ILE A 142 -17.23 -23.56 7.92
C ILE A 142 -16.50 -23.76 9.25
N TYR A 143 -15.18 -23.64 9.22
CA TYR A 143 -14.34 -23.77 10.41
C TYR A 143 -13.58 -22.48 10.68
N VAL A 144 -13.66 -21.97 11.90
CA VAL A 144 -12.86 -20.83 12.34
C VAL A 144 -11.45 -21.35 12.66
N ILE A 145 -10.47 -20.95 11.84
CA ILE A 145 -9.07 -21.32 12.02
C ILE A 145 -8.31 -20.34 12.91
N SER A 146 -8.78 -19.09 12.98
CA SER A 146 -8.25 -18.05 13.86
C SER A 146 -9.40 -17.14 14.26
N LEU A 147 -9.88 -17.29 15.49
CA LEU A 147 -10.95 -16.48 16.03
C LEU A 147 -10.42 -15.08 16.38
N ALA A 148 -11.03 -14.04 15.80
CA ALA A 148 -10.72 -12.67 16.15
C ALA A 148 -11.42 -12.27 17.46
N GLU A 149 -10.83 -11.32 18.18
CA GLU A 149 -11.53 -10.65 19.28
C GLU A 149 -12.77 -9.89 18.76
N PRO A 150 -13.85 -9.81 19.56
CA PRO A 150 -15.11 -9.23 19.09
C PRO A 150 -15.03 -7.71 18.86
N ARG A 151 -14.15 -7.01 19.58
CA ARG A 151 -13.97 -5.56 19.45
C ARG A 151 -12.71 -5.27 18.64
N LEU A 152 -12.89 -4.58 17.53
CA LEU A 152 -11.79 -4.07 16.70
C LEU A 152 -11.52 -2.61 17.06
N PRO A 153 -10.25 -2.16 17.03
CA PRO A 153 -9.89 -0.77 17.33
C PRO A 153 -10.38 0.22 16.25
N LEU A 154 -10.58 -0.26 15.02
CA LEU A 154 -11.25 0.46 13.95
C LEU A 154 -12.11 -0.50 13.11
N GLN A 155 -13.19 0.01 12.51
CA GLN A 155 -13.98 -0.74 11.54
C GLN A 155 -13.41 -0.54 10.13
N LEU A 156 -13.28 -1.62 9.36
CA LEU A 156 -12.78 -1.51 7.99
C LEU A 156 -13.71 -0.65 7.11
N ASP A 157 -15.02 -0.77 7.29
CA ASP A 157 -16.03 -0.04 6.49
C ASP A 157 -15.89 1.48 6.64
N ASP A 158 -15.51 1.94 7.84
CA ASP A 158 -15.27 3.36 8.12
C ASP A 158 -13.91 3.84 7.57
N ALA A 159 -12.94 2.93 7.43
CA ALA A 159 -11.59 3.22 6.92
C ALA A 159 -11.48 3.14 5.38
N VAL A 160 -12.43 2.52 4.69
CA VAL A 160 -12.50 2.46 3.20
C VAL A 160 -13.49 3.46 2.59
N ARG A 161 -14.23 4.19 3.42
CA ARG A 161 -15.20 5.18 2.96
C ARG A 161 -14.48 6.27 2.14
N PRO A 162 -15.00 6.67 0.96
CA PRO A 162 -14.48 7.80 0.22
C PRO A 162 -14.60 9.08 1.05
N GLU A 163 -13.58 9.95 1.01
CA GLU A 163 -13.58 11.19 1.81
C GLU A 163 -14.75 12.11 1.42
N VAL A 164 -15.04 12.20 0.12
CA VAL A 164 -16.15 12.99 -0.45
C VAL A 164 -17.54 12.54 0.04
N GLU A 165 -17.73 11.26 0.37
CA GLU A 165 -19.02 10.74 0.85
C GLU A 165 -19.19 10.84 2.38
N GLY A 166 -18.10 10.95 3.14
CA GLY A 166 -18.15 11.02 4.60
C GLY A 166 -18.83 12.28 5.13
N GLU A 167 -18.63 13.40 4.43
CA GLU A 167 -19.14 14.72 4.83
C GLU A 167 -20.64 14.90 4.52
N GLU A 168 -21.14 14.29 3.44
CA GLU A 168 -22.54 14.44 3.01
C GLU A 168 -23.51 13.51 3.77
N ASP A 169 -23.06 12.33 4.19
CA ASP A 169 -23.91 11.26 4.74
C ASP A 169 -23.92 11.22 6.29
N GLY A 170 -23.14 12.08 6.95
CA GLY A 170 -23.00 12.11 8.42
C GLY A 170 -22.43 10.83 9.03
N ARG A 171 -21.70 10.03 8.24
CA ARG A 171 -21.14 8.74 8.64
C ARG A 171 -19.68 8.89 9.05
N ALA A 172 -19.26 8.12 10.05
CA ALA A 172 -17.91 8.20 10.59
C ALA A 172 -16.85 7.81 9.55
N THR A 173 -15.75 8.56 9.55
CA THR A 173 -14.46 8.24 8.93
C THR A 173 -13.41 8.07 10.02
N VAL A 174 -12.31 7.38 9.73
CA VAL A 174 -11.22 7.17 10.70
C VAL A 174 -10.07 8.13 10.38
N ASN A 175 -9.67 8.95 11.36
CA ASN A 175 -8.55 9.88 11.19
C ASN A 175 -7.20 9.15 11.01
N GLN A 176 -6.21 9.85 10.43
CA GLN A 176 -4.93 9.25 10.06
C GLN A 176 -4.17 8.67 11.26
N ASP A 177 -4.12 9.38 12.39
CA ASP A 177 -3.40 8.93 13.58
C ASP A 177 -3.94 7.60 14.12
N THR A 178 -5.27 7.46 14.24
CA THR A 178 -5.88 6.19 14.68
C THR A 178 -5.57 5.04 13.72
N ARG A 179 -5.50 5.33 12.40
CA ARG A 179 -5.13 4.34 11.39
C ARG A 179 -3.66 3.93 11.52
N LEU A 180 -2.76 4.84 11.84
CA LEU A 180 -1.34 4.57 12.05
C LEU A 180 -1.09 3.81 13.37
N ASP A 181 -1.76 4.18 14.46
CA ASP A 181 -1.69 3.46 15.74
C ASP A 181 -2.19 2.01 15.60
N ASN A 182 -3.13 1.77 14.67
CA ASN A 182 -3.72 0.47 14.39
C ASN A 182 -3.38 -0.04 12.99
N ARG A 183 -2.14 0.22 12.54
CA ARG A 183 -1.70 -0.02 11.16
C ARG A 183 -1.95 -1.45 10.67
N VAL A 184 -1.88 -2.44 11.55
CA VAL A 184 -2.15 -3.85 11.21
C VAL A 184 -3.58 -4.08 10.69
N ILE A 185 -4.58 -3.35 11.22
CA ILE A 185 -5.96 -3.45 10.74
C ILE A 185 -6.15 -2.57 9.50
N ASP A 186 -5.60 -1.36 9.52
CA ASP A 186 -5.69 -0.44 8.39
C ASP A 186 -5.09 -1.03 7.10
N LEU A 187 -3.94 -1.72 7.20
CA LEU A 187 -3.31 -2.40 6.07
C LEU A 187 -4.19 -3.49 5.45
N ARG A 188 -5.28 -3.91 6.10
CA ARG A 188 -6.23 -4.89 5.54
C ARG A 188 -7.28 -4.27 4.65
N THR A 189 -7.44 -2.95 4.67
CA THR A 189 -8.34 -2.23 3.76
C THR A 189 -7.94 -2.51 2.30
N SER A 190 -8.91 -2.54 1.40
CA SER A 190 -8.65 -2.75 -0.03
C SER A 190 -7.69 -1.70 -0.58
N THR A 191 -7.88 -0.45 -0.19
CA THR A 191 -7.06 0.69 -0.61
C THR A 191 -5.62 0.57 -0.11
N SER A 192 -5.38 0.32 1.18
CA SER A 192 -4.00 0.13 1.66
C SER A 192 -3.35 -1.10 1.01
N GLN A 193 -4.08 -2.21 0.81
CA GLN A 193 -3.55 -3.36 0.07
C GLN A 193 -3.14 -3.01 -1.37
N ALA A 194 -3.92 -2.18 -2.06
CA ALA A 194 -3.64 -1.72 -3.42
C ALA A 194 -2.44 -0.76 -3.45
N VAL A 195 -2.40 0.25 -2.57
CA VAL A 195 -1.29 1.22 -2.47
C VAL A 195 0.05 0.51 -2.27
N PHE A 196 0.13 -0.46 -1.36
CA PHE A 196 1.41 -1.16 -1.11
C PHE A 196 1.79 -2.13 -2.23
N ARG A 197 0.82 -2.65 -3.01
CA ARG A 197 1.12 -3.40 -4.24
C ARG A 197 1.65 -2.50 -5.34
N LEU A 198 1.07 -1.32 -5.52
CA LEU A 198 1.58 -0.30 -6.43
C LEU A 198 2.99 0.14 -6.03
N GLN A 199 3.24 0.38 -4.75
CA GLN A 199 4.58 0.69 -4.24
C GLN A 199 5.58 -0.44 -4.55
N SER A 200 5.20 -1.69 -4.34
CA SER A 200 6.03 -2.85 -4.75
C SER A 200 6.26 -2.87 -6.26
N GLY A 201 5.23 -2.57 -7.05
CA GLY A 201 5.30 -2.48 -8.51
C GLY A 201 6.28 -1.41 -8.99
N ILE A 202 6.30 -0.23 -8.37
CA ILE A 202 7.26 0.85 -8.66
C ILE A 202 8.69 0.34 -8.48
N CYS A 203 9.01 -0.25 -7.31
CA CYS A 203 10.34 -0.77 -7.04
C CYS A 203 10.72 -1.92 -7.99
N GLN A 204 9.77 -2.76 -8.38
CA GLN A 204 10.00 -3.83 -9.35
C GLN A 204 10.32 -3.27 -10.73
N LEU A 205 9.48 -2.36 -11.25
CA LEU A 205 9.63 -1.77 -12.58
C LEU A 205 10.90 -0.94 -12.70
N PHE A 206 11.27 -0.22 -11.64
CA PHE A 206 12.56 0.47 -11.54
C PHE A 206 13.74 -0.51 -11.70
N ARG A 207 13.76 -1.60 -10.93
CA ARG A 207 14.80 -2.63 -11.04
C ARG A 207 14.83 -3.27 -12.43
N GLU A 208 13.67 -3.72 -12.92
CA GLU A 208 13.52 -4.41 -14.22
C GLU A 208 14.05 -3.54 -15.35
N THR A 209 13.66 -2.27 -15.38
CA THR A 209 14.09 -1.30 -16.41
C THR A 209 15.60 -1.09 -16.38
N LEU A 210 16.17 -0.80 -15.22
CA LEU A 210 17.60 -0.49 -15.11
C LEU A 210 18.48 -1.72 -15.36
N ILE A 211 18.08 -2.89 -14.85
CA ILE A 211 18.80 -4.15 -15.12
C ILE A 211 18.80 -4.45 -16.63
N HIS A 212 17.68 -4.25 -17.33
CA HIS A 212 17.63 -4.43 -18.79
C HIS A 212 18.54 -3.46 -19.56
N LYS A 213 18.87 -2.31 -18.97
CA LYS A 213 19.79 -1.31 -19.54
C LYS A 213 21.24 -1.45 -19.07
N GLY A 214 21.55 -2.54 -18.39
CA GLY A 214 22.91 -2.90 -17.96
C GLY A 214 23.36 -2.24 -16.66
N PHE A 215 22.45 -1.71 -15.84
CA PHE A 215 22.82 -1.21 -14.52
C PHE A 215 23.07 -2.34 -13.52
N VAL A 216 23.95 -2.07 -12.55
CA VAL A 216 24.27 -2.96 -11.43
C VAL A 216 23.61 -2.47 -10.14
N GLU A 217 22.86 -3.33 -9.45
CA GLU A 217 22.33 -3.04 -8.11
C GLU A 217 23.46 -3.07 -7.08
N ILE A 218 23.64 -1.98 -6.33
CA ILE A 218 24.65 -1.88 -5.26
C ILE A 218 24.00 -1.77 -3.88
N GLN A 219 24.73 -2.20 -2.85
CA GLN A 219 24.31 -2.13 -1.45
C GLN A 219 25.29 -1.26 -0.66
N THR A 220 24.87 -0.03 -0.36
CA THR A 220 25.72 0.97 0.31
C THR A 220 25.46 1.00 1.82
N PRO A 221 26.50 1.20 2.65
CA PRO A 221 26.34 1.25 4.10
C PRO A 221 25.49 2.46 4.50
N LYS A 222 24.64 2.27 5.52
CA LYS A 222 23.73 3.31 6.03
C LYS A 222 24.21 3.93 7.35
N ILE A 223 25.23 3.33 7.97
CA ILE A 223 25.94 3.86 9.12
C ILE A 223 27.29 4.37 8.61
N ILE A 224 27.58 5.65 8.83
CA ILE A 224 28.76 6.34 8.33
C ILE A 224 29.52 7.03 9.46
N SER A 225 30.83 7.19 9.30
CA SER A 225 31.70 7.73 10.36
C SER A 225 31.62 9.25 10.51
N ALA A 226 31.12 9.97 9.50
CA ALA A 226 30.99 11.43 9.51
C ALA A 226 29.75 11.84 8.70
N ALA A 227 29.22 13.05 8.94
CA ALA A 227 28.13 13.59 8.17
C ALA A 227 28.52 13.75 6.68
N SER A 228 27.70 13.23 5.77
CA SER A 228 28.02 13.10 4.34
C SER A 228 27.79 14.36 3.50
N GLU A 229 26.91 15.26 3.92
CA GLU A 229 26.43 16.38 3.07
C GLU A 229 26.51 17.76 3.75
N GLY A 230 27.36 17.92 4.76
CA GLY A 230 27.66 19.24 5.35
C GLY A 230 26.53 19.90 6.16
N GLY A 231 25.36 19.29 6.26
CA GLY A 231 24.25 19.74 7.11
C GLY A 231 24.40 19.29 8.56
N ALA A 232 24.06 20.18 9.51
CA ALA A 232 24.08 19.89 10.96
C ALA A 232 23.01 18.86 11.40
N ASN A 233 22.08 18.49 10.52
CA ASN A 233 20.92 17.65 10.83
C ASN A 233 21.14 16.21 10.34
N VAL A 234 21.94 15.44 11.10
CA VAL A 234 22.11 13.99 10.90
C VAL A 234 21.73 13.23 12.18
N PHE A 235 21.10 12.07 12.02
CA PHE A 235 20.85 11.18 13.16
C PHE A 235 22.17 10.59 13.66
N THR A 236 22.47 10.82 14.93
CA THR A 236 23.66 10.25 15.60
C THR A 236 23.27 8.93 16.27
N VAL A 237 24.07 7.89 16.04
CA VAL A 237 23.91 6.59 16.67
C VAL A 237 25.14 6.25 17.52
N SER A 238 24.90 5.66 18.69
CA SER A 238 25.99 5.11 19.50
C SER A 238 26.56 3.88 18.81
N TYR A 239 27.86 3.91 18.51
CA TYR A 239 28.55 2.85 17.79
C TYR A 239 29.78 2.39 18.59
N PHE A 240 29.55 1.41 19.47
CA PHE A 240 30.52 0.92 20.45
C PHE A 240 31.06 2.02 21.36
N LYS A 241 32.34 2.38 21.21
CA LYS A 241 33.03 3.42 21.98
C LYS A 241 33.10 4.76 21.22
N SER A 242 32.42 4.86 20.09
CA SER A 242 32.43 6.01 19.19
C SER A 242 31.00 6.38 18.76
N SER A 243 30.87 7.52 18.10
CA SER A 243 29.63 7.90 17.41
C SER A 243 29.71 7.48 15.94
N ALA A 244 28.57 7.12 15.38
CA ALA A 244 28.37 7.07 13.93
C ALA A 244 27.09 7.81 13.57
N TYR A 245 26.81 7.94 12.28
CA TYR A 245 25.69 8.72 11.78
C TYR A 245 24.90 7.90 10.76
N LEU A 246 23.60 8.17 10.62
CA LEU A 246 22.81 7.61 9.54
C LEU A 246 22.99 8.42 8.25
N ALA A 247 23.18 7.73 7.14
CA ALA A 247 23.42 8.37 5.84
C ALA A 247 22.17 9.09 5.32
N GLN A 248 22.32 10.37 4.97
CA GLN A 248 21.22 11.20 4.45
C GLN A 248 20.86 10.89 3.00
N SER A 249 21.76 10.23 2.29
CA SER A 249 21.59 9.70 0.94
C SER A 249 22.73 8.72 0.67
N PRO A 250 22.63 7.87 -0.36
CA PRO A 250 23.75 7.03 -0.80
C PRO A 250 24.72 7.78 -1.73
N GLN A 251 24.60 9.10 -1.91
CA GLN A 251 25.25 9.87 -2.98
C GLN A 251 26.76 9.63 -3.09
N LEU A 252 27.50 9.81 -1.98
CA LEU A 252 28.96 9.61 -1.98
C LEU A 252 29.34 8.19 -2.40
N TYR A 253 28.63 7.16 -1.92
CA TYR A 253 28.96 5.77 -2.23
C TYR A 253 28.64 5.41 -3.68
N LYS A 254 27.57 5.95 -4.26
CA LYS A 254 27.27 5.75 -5.69
C LYS A 254 28.38 6.34 -6.57
N GLN A 255 28.83 7.55 -6.26
CA GLN A 255 29.95 8.19 -6.98
C GLN A 255 31.25 7.43 -6.80
N MET A 256 31.54 6.93 -5.59
CA MET A 256 32.70 6.06 -5.36
C MET A 256 32.62 4.77 -6.19
N CYS A 257 31.43 4.20 -6.41
CA CYS A 257 31.25 3.08 -7.33
C CYS A 257 31.53 3.47 -8.79
N ILE A 258 31.05 4.62 -9.26
CA ILE A 258 31.39 5.11 -10.61
C ILE A 258 32.91 5.25 -10.77
N CYS A 259 33.60 5.85 -9.79
CA CYS A 259 35.06 5.96 -9.77
C CYS A 259 35.78 4.62 -9.65
N ALA A 260 35.08 3.54 -9.29
CA ALA A 260 35.58 2.18 -9.18
C ALA A 260 35.15 1.32 -10.39
N ASP A 261 34.97 1.97 -11.55
CA ASP A 261 34.64 1.36 -12.85
C ASP A 261 33.26 0.70 -12.94
N PHE A 262 32.36 0.95 -11.99
CA PHE A 262 30.95 0.60 -12.19
C PHE A 262 30.28 1.66 -13.06
N GLU A 263 30.18 1.43 -14.38
CA GLU A 263 29.68 2.41 -15.33
C GLU A 263 28.26 2.93 -15.03
N LYS A 264 27.39 2.04 -14.50
CA LYS A 264 25.97 2.29 -14.25
C LYS A 264 25.53 1.57 -12.98
N VAL A 265 25.08 2.31 -11.97
CA VAL A 265 24.65 1.74 -10.70
C VAL A 265 23.29 2.27 -10.25
N PHE A 266 22.56 1.45 -9.51
CA PHE A 266 21.39 1.90 -8.77
C PHE A 266 21.35 1.28 -7.38
N CYS A 267 20.61 1.90 -6.46
CA CYS A 267 20.28 1.26 -5.20
C CYS A 267 18.87 1.61 -4.73
N ILE A 268 18.24 0.65 -4.06
CA ILE A 268 16.96 0.83 -3.37
C ILE A 268 17.21 0.59 -1.88
N GLY A 269 17.04 1.62 -1.05
CA GLY A 269 17.34 1.48 0.37
C GLY A 269 16.87 2.65 1.22
N PRO A 270 17.00 2.54 2.54
CA PRO A 270 16.56 3.59 3.45
C PRO A 270 17.42 4.84 3.33
N VAL A 271 16.75 5.98 3.49
CA VAL A 271 17.27 7.34 3.46
C VAL A 271 16.74 8.07 4.69
N PHE A 272 17.61 8.83 5.37
CA PHE A 272 17.28 9.47 6.65
C PHE A 272 17.44 10.99 6.57
N ARG A 273 16.37 11.74 6.85
CA ARG A 273 16.41 13.21 6.95
C ARG A 273 16.10 13.60 8.40
N ALA A 274 17.06 14.23 9.08
CA ALA A 274 16.90 14.64 10.47
C ALA A 274 16.41 16.09 10.62
N GLU A 275 15.82 16.65 9.57
CA GLU A 275 15.15 17.95 9.62
C GLU A 275 13.83 17.82 10.37
N ASP A 276 13.56 18.74 11.30
CA ASP A 276 12.31 18.80 12.06
C ASP A 276 11.19 19.42 11.20
N SER A 277 10.80 18.70 10.16
CA SER A 277 9.78 19.11 9.19
C SER A 277 8.57 18.19 9.29
N ASN A 278 7.59 18.58 10.10
CA ASN A 278 6.34 17.85 10.23
C ASN A 278 5.29 18.37 9.24
N THR A 279 5.33 17.83 8.02
CA THR A 279 4.38 18.17 6.95
C THR A 279 3.84 16.90 6.29
N HIS A 280 2.74 17.01 5.53
CA HIS A 280 2.15 15.90 4.79
C HIS A 280 3.03 15.32 3.66
N ARG A 281 4.22 15.88 3.39
CA ARG A 281 5.14 15.46 2.32
C ARG A 281 6.51 14.99 2.81
N HIS A 282 6.80 15.12 4.11
CA HIS A 282 8.12 14.84 4.67
C HIS A 282 8.05 13.70 5.68
N LEU A 283 8.99 12.76 5.56
CA LEU A 283 9.23 11.68 6.51
C LEU A 283 10.70 11.72 6.91
N THR A 284 11.00 11.41 8.17
CA THR A 284 12.38 11.34 8.67
C THR A 284 13.12 10.10 8.20
N GLU A 285 12.39 9.04 7.85
CA GLU A 285 12.88 7.83 7.19
C GLU A 285 11.98 7.50 5.99
N PHE A 286 12.58 7.29 4.83
CA PHE A 286 11.90 6.85 3.63
C PHE A 286 12.81 5.95 2.78
N VAL A 287 12.25 5.35 1.72
CA VAL A 287 13.02 4.51 0.78
C VAL A 287 13.42 5.34 -0.43
N GLY A 288 14.72 5.49 -0.64
CA GLY A 288 15.29 6.10 -1.84
C GLY A 288 15.38 5.12 -3.00
N LEU A 289 15.11 5.62 -4.20
CA LEU A 289 15.40 4.97 -5.48
C LEU A 289 16.46 5.82 -6.16
N ASP A 290 17.68 5.34 -6.15
CA ASP A 290 18.83 6.12 -6.57
C ASP A 290 19.50 5.52 -7.81
N ILE A 291 19.90 6.39 -8.72
CA ILE A 291 20.65 6.08 -9.94
C ILE A 291 21.95 6.90 -9.93
N GLU A 292 23.02 6.34 -10.50
CA GLU A 292 24.22 7.07 -10.91
C GLU A 292 24.79 6.39 -12.15
N MET A 293 25.25 7.17 -13.14
CA MET A 293 25.71 6.64 -14.43
C MET A 293 26.81 7.53 -15.01
N SER A 294 27.89 6.90 -15.47
CA SER A 294 28.88 7.52 -16.34
C SER A 294 28.27 7.88 -17.70
N PHE A 295 28.63 9.05 -18.23
CA PHE A 295 28.18 9.53 -19.54
C PHE A 295 29.38 9.95 -20.40
N ASN A 296 29.18 10.07 -21.70
CA ASN A 296 30.28 10.29 -22.63
C ASN A 296 30.62 11.77 -22.80
N TYR A 297 29.65 12.57 -23.22
CA TYR A 297 29.89 13.96 -23.62
C TYR A 297 28.95 14.95 -22.96
N HIS A 298 27.71 14.55 -22.66
CA HIS A 298 26.72 15.46 -22.10
C HIS A 298 25.87 14.79 -21.03
N TYR A 299 25.63 15.47 -19.90
CA TYR A 299 24.83 14.93 -18.79
C TYR A 299 23.37 14.64 -19.19
N HIS A 300 22.89 15.19 -20.31
CA HIS A 300 21.58 14.82 -20.86
C HIS A 300 21.47 13.33 -21.19
N GLU A 301 22.58 12.63 -21.47
CA GLU A 301 22.58 11.16 -21.57
C GLU A 301 22.02 10.51 -20.29
N VAL A 302 22.31 11.08 -19.12
CA VAL A 302 21.78 10.62 -17.83
C VAL A 302 20.36 11.13 -17.58
N VAL A 303 20.07 12.38 -17.96
CA VAL A 303 18.72 12.96 -17.79
C VAL A 303 17.69 12.20 -18.61
N ASP A 304 18.00 11.91 -19.87
CA ASP A 304 17.12 11.19 -20.79
C ASP A 304 16.93 9.73 -20.32
N GLU A 305 17.97 9.12 -19.73
CA GLU A 305 17.93 7.78 -19.13
C GLU A 305 17.02 7.72 -17.89
N ILE A 306 17.11 8.73 -17.00
CA ILE A 306 16.19 8.87 -15.86
C ILE A 306 14.76 9.11 -16.33
N ALA A 307 14.57 9.98 -17.33
CA ALA A 307 13.28 10.31 -17.91
C ALA A 307 12.59 9.06 -18.47
N ASP A 308 13.28 8.31 -19.32
CA ASP A 308 12.76 7.06 -19.88
C ASP A 308 12.48 6.04 -18.76
N THR A 309 13.33 5.92 -17.76
CA THR A 309 13.09 5.01 -16.62
C THR A 309 11.77 5.33 -15.90
N LEU A 310 11.47 6.60 -15.66
CA LEU A 310 10.19 7.02 -15.07
C LEU A 310 9.02 6.75 -16.01
N VAL A 311 9.16 7.03 -17.30
CA VAL A 311 8.15 6.70 -18.33
C VAL A 311 7.85 5.19 -18.35
N GLN A 312 8.86 4.32 -18.32
CA GLN A 312 8.67 2.86 -18.27
C GLN A 312 7.92 2.42 -17.01
N ILE A 313 8.20 3.06 -15.86
CA ILE A 313 7.44 2.81 -14.62
C ILE A 313 5.98 3.21 -14.80
N PHE A 314 5.69 4.40 -15.33
CA PHE A 314 4.31 4.86 -15.53
C PHE A 314 3.53 3.93 -16.45
N LYS A 315 4.12 3.52 -17.58
CA LYS A 315 3.54 2.54 -18.51
C LYS A 315 3.30 1.20 -17.83
N GLY A 316 4.32 0.67 -17.15
CA GLY A 316 4.22 -0.61 -16.44
C GLY A 316 3.15 -0.62 -15.34
N LEU A 317 2.93 0.50 -14.65
CA LEU A 317 1.83 0.64 -13.68
C LEU A 317 0.46 0.64 -14.36
N GLN A 318 0.29 1.41 -15.43
CA GLN A 318 -0.97 1.48 -16.19
C GLN A 318 -1.33 0.13 -16.83
N GLU A 319 -0.34 -0.64 -17.27
CA GLU A 319 -0.55 -1.96 -17.89
C GLU A 319 -0.78 -3.08 -16.85
N ARG A 320 0.07 -3.17 -15.82
CA ARG A 320 0.13 -4.34 -14.93
C ARG A 320 -0.69 -4.19 -13.65
N PHE A 321 -1.01 -2.96 -13.23
CA PHE A 321 -1.61 -2.67 -11.91
C PHE A 321 -2.94 -1.88 -11.99
N GLN A 322 -3.66 -2.00 -13.11
CA GLN A 322 -4.92 -1.26 -13.29
C GLN A 322 -5.99 -1.63 -12.24
N THR A 323 -5.98 -2.86 -11.74
CA THR A 323 -6.91 -3.27 -10.67
C THR A 323 -6.64 -2.51 -9.37
N GLU A 324 -5.37 -2.37 -8.99
CA GLU A 324 -4.94 -1.62 -7.82
C GLU A 324 -5.22 -0.13 -7.99
N ILE A 325 -4.90 0.46 -9.15
CA ILE A 325 -5.18 1.88 -9.46
C ILE A 325 -6.68 2.18 -9.28
N GLN A 326 -7.55 1.35 -9.86
CA GLN A 326 -9.00 1.53 -9.74
C GLN A 326 -9.50 1.31 -8.30
N THR A 327 -8.84 0.44 -7.53
CA THR A 327 -9.16 0.24 -6.11
C THR A 327 -8.86 1.48 -5.28
N VAL A 328 -7.71 2.13 -5.52
CA VAL A 328 -7.37 3.39 -4.85
C VAL A 328 -8.30 4.52 -5.30
N ASN A 329 -8.55 4.62 -6.61
CA ASN A 329 -9.40 5.67 -7.19
C ASN A 329 -10.83 5.69 -6.63
N LYS A 330 -11.37 4.54 -6.21
CA LYS A 330 -12.69 4.47 -5.57
C LYS A 330 -12.76 5.19 -4.23
N GLN A 331 -11.66 5.20 -3.46
CA GLN A 331 -11.61 5.88 -2.16
C GLN A 331 -11.02 7.29 -2.27
N PHE A 332 -10.01 7.45 -3.14
CA PHE A 332 -9.31 8.70 -3.40
C PHE A 332 -9.39 9.02 -4.90
N PRO A 333 -10.50 9.62 -5.37
CA PRO A 333 -10.68 9.95 -6.77
C PRO A 333 -9.56 10.84 -7.30
N CYS A 334 -8.93 10.41 -8.38
CA CYS A 334 -7.88 11.13 -9.07
C CYS A 334 -7.96 10.84 -10.57
N GLU A 335 -7.70 11.86 -11.40
CA GLU A 335 -7.58 11.66 -12.84
C GLU A 335 -6.38 10.74 -13.17
N PRO A 336 -6.45 9.95 -14.26
CA PRO A 336 -5.31 9.17 -14.71
C PRO A 336 -4.09 10.07 -14.97
N PHE A 337 -2.93 9.62 -14.47
CA PHE A 337 -1.66 10.34 -14.62
C PHE A 337 -1.26 10.47 -16.10
N LYS A 338 -0.96 11.69 -16.54
CA LYS A 338 -0.56 12.00 -17.91
C LYS A 338 0.95 12.28 -18.01
N PHE A 339 1.58 11.76 -19.05
CA PHE A 339 2.98 12.00 -19.37
C PHE A 339 3.19 12.00 -20.88
N LEU A 340 4.27 12.66 -21.35
CA LEU A 340 4.61 12.76 -22.77
C LEU A 340 5.81 11.87 -23.12
N GLU A 341 5.82 11.41 -24.37
CA GLU A 341 6.94 10.73 -25.03
C GLU A 341 7.26 11.50 -26.33
N PRO A 342 8.38 12.27 -26.41
CA PRO A 342 9.41 12.44 -25.39
C PRO A 342 8.93 13.27 -24.18
N THR A 343 9.57 13.05 -23.01
CA THR A 343 9.28 13.80 -21.79
C THR A 343 9.55 15.30 -21.96
N LEU A 344 8.64 16.14 -21.47
CA LEU A 344 8.81 17.59 -21.50
C LEU A 344 10.00 18.00 -20.61
N ARG A 345 10.91 18.79 -21.17
CA ARG A 345 12.02 19.41 -20.45
C ARG A 345 11.95 20.92 -20.64
N LEU A 346 12.01 21.66 -19.53
CA LEU A 346 12.06 23.11 -19.49
C LEU A 346 13.35 23.53 -18.78
N GLU A 347 14.01 24.58 -19.25
CA GLU A 347 15.08 25.21 -18.50
C GLU A 347 14.52 26.09 -17.38
N TYR A 348 15.31 26.28 -16.32
CA TYR A 348 14.92 27.09 -15.15
C TYR A 348 14.43 28.48 -15.53
N ARG A 349 15.11 29.13 -16.49
CA ARG A 349 14.75 30.46 -16.98
C ARG A 349 13.38 30.49 -17.67
N GLU A 350 13.03 29.42 -18.39
CA GLU A 350 11.71 29.30 -19.02
C GLU A 350 10.61 29.15 -17.96
N ALA A 351 10.86 28.36 -16.92
CA ALA A 351 9.95 28.20 -15.79
C ALA A 351 9.75 29.51 -15.01
N VAL A 352 10.82 30.25 -14.73
CA VAL A 352 10.74 31.58 -14.09
C VAL A 352 9.96 32.56 -14.97
N ALA A 353 10.17 32.54 -16.29
CA ALA A 353 9.40 33.37 -17.21
C ALA A 353 7.90 33.04 -17.19
N MET A 354 7.54 31.75 -17.17
CA MET A 354 6.14 31.30 -17.04
C MET A 354 5.52 31.77 -15.71
N LEU A 355 6.26 31.70 -14.61
CA LEU A 355 5.80 32.17 -13.30
C LEU A 355 5.62 33.70 -13.27
N LYS A 356 6.55 34.45 -13.86
CA LYS A 356 6.45 35.92 -13.99
C LYS A 356 5.27 36.34 -14.85
N GLU A 357 5.00 35.65 -15.96
CA GLU A 357 3.81 35.86 -16.79
C GLU A 357 2.51 35.59 -16.02
N ALA A 358 2.52 34.62 -15.12
CA ALA A 358 1.41 34.32 -14.21
C ALA A 358 1.33 35.25 -12.98
N GLY A 359 2.17 36.30 -12.91
CA GLY A 359 2.13 37.33 -11.87
C GLY A 359 2.92 37.03 -10.59
N VAL A 360 3.86 36.07 -10.63
CA VAL A 360 4.77 35.79 -9.51
C VAL A 360 6.00 36.69 -9.60
N GLU A 361 6.27 37.46 -8.55
CA GLU A 361 7.54 38.17 -8.38
C GLU A 361 8.59 37.21 -7.80
N MET A 362 9.64 36.93 -8.58
CA MET A 362 10.72 36.01 -8.19
C MET A 362 12.04 36.42 -8.88
N GLY A 363 13.14 36.32 -8.15
CA GLY A 363 14.49 36.52 -8.68
C GLY A 363 14.92 35.40 -9.62
N ASP A 364 15.83 35.69 -10.55
CA ASP A 364 16.26 34.70 -11.56
C ASP A 364 17.10 33.54 -10.97
N GLU A 365 17.69 33.75 -9.79
CA GLU A 365 18.55 32.78 -9.08
C GLU A 365 17.95 32.29 -7.76
N GLU A 366 16.74 32.73 -7.41
CA GLU A 366 16.04 32.27 -6.20
C GLU A 366 15.60 30.81 -6.37
N ASP A 367 15.47 30.06 -5.28
CA ASP A 367 14.91 28.70 -5.33
C ASP A 367 13.37 28.72 -5.45
N LEU A 368 12.79 27.69 -6.07
CA LEU A 368 11.34 27.60 -6.20
C LEU A 368 10.70 27.24 -4.86
N SER A 369 9.91 28.18 -4.32
CA SER A 369 9.04 27.87 -3.18
C SER A 369 8.00 26.79 -3.54
N THR A 370 7.56 26.01 -2.56
CA THR A 370 6.53 24.97 -2.79
C THR A 370 5.23 25.49 -3.46
N PRO A 371 4.72 26.69 -3.14
CA PRO A 371 3.61 27.29 -3.91
C PRO A 371 3.95 27.53 -5.38
N ASN A 372 5.17 27.99 -5.68
CA ASN A 372 5.63 28.26 -7.05
C ASN A 372 5.80 26.95 -7.84
N GLU A 373 6.33 25.89 -7.23
CA GLU A 373 6.39 24.55 -7.85
C GLU A 373 5.00 24.05 -8.25
N LYS A 374 4.01 24.18 -7.36
CA LYS A 374 2.61 23.78 -7.62
C LYS A 374 1.97 24.64 -8.70
N LEU A 375 2.21 25.95 -8.70
CA LEU A 375 1.71 26.84 -9.74
C LEU A 375 2.33 26.49 -11.10
N LEU A 376 3.65 26.32 -11.17
CA LEU A 376 4.35 25.92 -12.38
C LEU A 376 3.81 24.60 -12.93
N GLY A 377 3.60 23.60 -12.07
CA GLY A 377 2.99 22.33 -12.47
C GLY A 377 1.59 22.50 -13.09
N ARG A 378 0.75 23.39 -12.55
CA ARG A 378 -0.56 23.72 -13.16
C ARG A 378 -0.40 24.40 -14.53
N LEU A 379 0.49 25.38 -14.66
CA LEU A 379 0.76 26.06 -15.93
C LEU A 379 1.28 25.09 -17.00
N VAL A 380 2.15 24.17 -16.61
CA VAL A 380 2.66 23.10 -17.48
C VAL A 380 1.54 22.17 -17.91
N LYS A 381 0.67 21.74 -16.97
CA LYS A 381 -0.48 20.90 -17.28
C LYS A 381 -1.46 21.61 -18.24
N GLU A 382 -1.77 22.87 -18.00
CA GLU A 382 -2.66 23.66 -18.86
C GLU A 382 -2.10 23.84 -20.28
N LYS A 383 -0.78 24.05 -20.40
CA LYS A 383 -0.12 24.31 -21.69
C LYS A 383 0.22 23.06 -22.49
N TYR A 384 0.63 21.98 -21.83
CA TYR A 384 1.20 20.79 -22.46
C TYR A 384 0.45 19.48 -22.15
N ASP A 385 -0.60 19.52 -21.32
CA ASP A 385 -1.40 18.36 -20.88
C ASP A 385 -0.58 17.19 -20.30
N THR A 386 0.40 17.52 -19.45
CA THR A 386 1.27 16.54 -18.77
C THR A 386 1.36 16.81 -17.27
N ASP A 387 1.34 15.75 -16.47
CA ASP A 387 1.60 15.80 -15.02
C ASP A 387 3.09 15.53 -14.70
N PHE A 388 3.89 15.15 -15.71
CA PHE A 388 5.32 14.88 -15.59
C PHE A 388 6.14 15.76 -16.53
N TYR A 389 7.17 16.42 -15.99
CA TYR A 389 8.14 17.22 -16.74
C TYR A 389 9.47 17.31 -15.96
N ILE A 390 10.52 17.73 -16.67
CA ILE A 390 11.87 17.92 -16.13
C ILE A 390 12.16 19.42 -16.12
N LEU A 391 12.67 19.91 -14.98
CA LEU A 391 13.20 21.26 -14.86
C LEU A 391 14.73 21.19 -14.81
N ASP A 392 15.38 21.71 -15.84
CA ASP A 392 16.82 21.65 -16.08
C ASP A 392 17.48 23.00 -15.81
N LYS A 393 18.82 23.04 -15.71
CA LYS A 393 19.61 24.29 -15.57
C LYS A 393 19.25 25.14 -14.35
N TYR A 394 19.08 24.50 -13.20
CA TYR A 394 18.90 25.21 -11.91
C TYR A 394 20.07 26.16 -11.61
N PRO A 395 19.84 27.29 -10.89
CA PRO A 395 20.89 28.19 -10.45
C PRO A 395 21.90 27.46 -9.55
N LEU A 396 23.20 27.72 -9.70
CA LEU A 396 24.22 26.95 -8.97
C LEU A 396 24.17 27.20 -7.46
N ALA A 397 23.83 28.43 -7.06
CA ALA A 397 23.80 28.87 -5.65
C ALA A 397 22.85 28.06 -4.75
N VAL A 398 21.81 27.45 -5.32
CA VAL A 398 20.81 26.66 -4.59
C VAL A 398 21.06 25.15 -4.64
N ARG A 399 22.18 24.72 -5.25
CA ARG A 399 22.52 23.31 -5.45
C ARG A 399 23.68 22.87 -4.55
N PRO A 400 23.79 21.58 -4.23
CA PRO A 400 24.90 21.06 -3.42
C PRO A 400 26.26 21.30 -4.08
N PHE A 401 27.32 21.33 -3.26
CA PHE A 401 28.69 21.66 -3.67
C PHE A 401 29.27 20.76 -4.78
N TYR A 402 28.75 19.55 -4.95
CA TYR A 402 29.19 18.59 -5.97
C TYR A 402 28.49 18.78 -7.32
N THR A 403 27.65 19.81 -7.48
CA THR A 403 26.97 20.13 -8.73
C THR A 403 27.93 20.80 -9.70
N MET A 404 28.06 20.25 -10.91
CA MET A 404 28.92 20.84 -11.95
C MET A 404 28.32 22.17 -12.44
N PRO A 405 29.08 23.29 -12.44
CA PRO A 405 28.63 24.55 -13.03
C PRO A 405 28.36 24.42 -14.53
N ASP A 406 27.40 25.19 -15.04
CA ASP A 406 27.19 25.27 -16.48
C ASP A 406 28.37 26.01 -17.15
N PRO A 407 28.93 25.49 -18.26
CA PRO A 407 30.10 26.08 -18.90
C PRO A 407 29.82 27.41 -19.60
N VAL A 408 28.56 27.72 -19.92
CA VAL A 408 28.14 28.96 -20.59
C VAL A 408 27.62 29.99 -19.57
N ASN A 409 26.89 29.54 -18.54
CA ASN A 409 26.39 30.40 -17.48
C ASN A 409 26.73 29.84 -16.09
N PRO A 410 27.92 30.15 -15.54
CA PRO A 410 28.42 29.54 -14.31
C PRO A 410 27.76 30.04 -13.01
N CYS A 411 26.87 31.04 -13.10
CA CYS A 411 26.10 31.59 -11.98
C CYS A 411 24.89 30.72 -11.65
#